data_AF-A0A8T4PU25-F1
#
_entry.id   AF-A0A8T4PU25-F1
#
_cell.length_a   1.000
_cell.length_b   1.000
_cell.length_c   1.000
_cell.angle_alpha   90.00
_cell.angle_beta   90.00
_cell.angle_gamma   90.00
#
_symmetry.space_group_name_H-M   'P 1'
#
loop_
_entity.id
_entity.type
_entity.pdbx_description
1 polymer ?
#
loop_
_entity_poly.entity_id
_entity_poly.type
_entity_poly.pdbx_seq_one_letter_code
_entity_poly.pdbx_strand_id
1 'polypeptide(L)'
;EEVRVHDFEIPELGKVVPYGVYDIDHNRGWINLGIDSDTAEFAVESIRRWWNTIGKNTYPHATTLTVTADSGGSNSPRARLWKYELQRFANETGLTLRVRHFPPGTSKWNKIEHRLFSFISQNWRGKPLISHAVIINLIAATTTTKGLKVDCVLDTNKYPVGRKISNNDYNKINFTPEAFHGDWNYSINPRRS
;
A
#
# COMPACT_ATOMS: atom_id res chain seq x y z
N GLU A 1 26.20 -0.68 -6.42
CA GLU A 1 25.48 -0.94 -5.17
C GLU A 1 24.04 -1.33 -5.49
N GLU A 2 23.61 -2.50 -5.01
CA GLU A 2 22.20 -2.87 -5.02
C GLU A 2 21.43 -1.88 -4.15
N VAL A 3 20.43 -1.26 -4.77
CA VAL A 3 19.63 -0.23 -4.13
C VAL A 3 18.54 -0.93 -3.32
N ARG A 4 18.49 -0.70 -2.00
CA ARG A 4 17.58 -1.39 -1.07
C ARG A 4 16.15 -0.82 -1.15
N VAL A 5 15.42 -1.10 -2.23
CA VAL A 5 14.10 -0.48 -2.53
C VAL A 5 12.92 -1.01 -1.69
N HIS A 6 13.03 -2.26 -1.22
CA HIS A 6 12.00 -2.98 -0.47
C HIS A 6 12.42 -3.17 1.00
N ASP A 7 11.76 -4.04 1.76
CA ASP A 7 12.15 -4.41 3.13
C ASP A 7 13.68 -4.50 3.31
N PHE A 8 14.23 -3.74 4.25
CA PHE A 8 15.66 -3.78 4.57
C PHE A 8 15.90 -3.70 6.07
N GLU A 9 17.00 -4.27 6.52
CA GLU A 9 17.47 -4.16 7.89
C GLU A 9 18.59 -3.12 7.99
N ILE A 10 18.48 -2.25 9.00
CA ILE A 10 19.53 -1.31 9.40
C ILE A 10 20.01 -1.74 10.79
N PRO A 11 21.33 -1.92 11.00
CA PRO A 11 21.88 -2.45 12.25
C PRO A 11 21.35 -1.76 13.51
N GLU A 12 21.18 -0.43 13.50
CA GLU A 12 20.67 0.31 14.65
C GLU A 12 19.14 0.48 14.71
N LEU A 13 18.42 0.26 13.59
CA LEU A 13 16.98 0.55 13.49
C LEU A 13 16.10 -0.70 13.35
N GLY A 14 16.71 -1.85 13.08
CA GLY A 14 16.01 -3.09 12.78
C GLY A 14 15.38 -3.08 11.38
N LYS A 15 14.30 -3.83 11.22
CA LYS A 15 13.58 -3.98 9.95
C LYS A 15 12.80 -2.70 9.61
N VAL A 16 12.94 -2.23 8.38
CA VAL A 16 12.21 -1.11 7.81
C VAL A 16 11.49 -1.56 6.55
N VAL A 17 10.20 -1.24 6.45
CA VAL A 17 9.30 -1.71 5.38
C VAL A 17 8.56 -0.50 4.78
N PRO A 18 8.94 -0.04 3.58
CA PRO A 18 8.18 1.00 2.89
C PRO A 18 7.00 0.39 2.12
N TYR A 19 5.78 0.88 2.37
CA TYR A 19 4.60 0.57 1.55
C TYR A 19 4.06 1.83 0.87
N GLY A 20 3.86 1.76 -0.44
CA GLY A 20 3.54 2.94 -1.26
C GLY A 20 2.11 2.96 -1.80
N VAL A 21 1.51 4.15 -1.81
CA VAL A 21 0.35 4.49 -2.63
C VAL A 21 0.77 5.57 -3.62
N TYR A 22 0.45 5.39 -4.90
CA TYR A 22 0.71 6.39 -5.93
C TYR A 22 -0.60 6.83 -6.59
N ASP A 23 -0.94 8.09 -6.37
CA ASP A 23 -2.05 8.78 -7.01
C ASP A 23 -1.60 9.21 -8.41
N ILE A 24 -2.17 8.56 -9.43
CA ILE A 24 -1.84 8.76 -10.83
C ILE A 24 -2.32 10.13 -11.31
N ASP A 25 -3.46 10.61 -10.83
CA ASP A 25 -4.12 11.82 -11.31
C ASP A 25 -3.39 13.07 -10.82
N HIS A 26 -2.92 13.03 -9.56
CA HIS A 26 -2.21 14.16 -8.94
C HIS A 26 -0.69 14.02 -8.98
N ASN A 27 -0.16 12.95 -9.57
CA ASN A 27 1.28 12.63 -9.56
C ASN A 27 1.88 12.71 -8.15
N ARG A 28 1.21 12.08 -7.18
CA ARG A 28 1.58 12.17 -5.76
C ARG A 28 1.82 10.79 -5.16
N GLY A 29 2.98 10.61 -4.53
CA GLY A 29 3.32 9.43 -3.76
C GLY A 29 3.02 9.61 -2.28
N TRP A 30 2.63 8.52 -1.63
CA TRP A 30 2.53 8.41 -0.18
C TRP A 30 3.25 7.14 0.24
N ILE A 31 4.16 7.24 1.20
CA ILE A 31 4.86 6.11 1.78
C ILE A 31 4.48 5.97 3.26
N ASN A 32 3.99 4.79 3.63
CA ASN A 32 3.92 4.35 5.01
C ASN A 32 5.20 3.58 5.33
N LEU A 33 6.02 4.10 6.25
CA LEU A 33 7.29 3.50 6.64
C LEU A 33 7.10 2.65 7.90
N GLY A 34 6.87 1.35 7.73
CA GLY A 34 6.73 0.40 8.82
C GLY A 34 8.07 0.00 9.44
N ILE A 35 8.04 -0.32 10.73
CA ILE A 35 9.17 -0.89 11.48
C ILE A 35 8.90 -2.33 11.99
N ASP A 36 7.89 -2.97 11.39
CA ASP A 36 7.48 -4.34 11.68
C ASP A 36 7.24 -5.07 10.34
N SER A 37 6.58 -6.23 10.37
CA SER A 37 6.46 -7.13 9.22
C SER A 37 5.52 -6.62 8.12
N ASP A 38 5.91 -6.82 6.86
CA ASP A 38 5.03 -6.63 5.70
C ASP A 38 3.91 -7.69 5.72
N THR A 39 2.75 -7.29 6.24
CA THR A 39 1.56 -8.12 6.33
C THR A 39 0.41 -7.47 5.58
N ALA A 40 -0.62 -8.26 5.28
CA ALA A 40 -1.85 -7.74 4.70
C ALA A 40 -2.50 -6.62 5.54
N GLU A 41 -2.36 -6.66 6.86
CA GLU A 41 -2.79 -5.58 7.75
C GLU A 41 -2.01 -4.30 7.50
N PHE A 42 -0.68 -4.40 7.42
CA PHE A 42 0.18 -3.25 7.12
C PHE A 42 -0.11 -2.65 5.75
N ALA A 43 -0.33 -3.49 4.73
CA ALA A 43 -0.68 -3.05 3.38
C ALA A 43 -2.00 -2.26 3.36
N VAL A 44 -3.05 -2.76 4.03
CA VAL A 44 -4.34 -2.04 4.11
C VAL A 44 -4.24 -0.80 4.99
N GLU A 45 -3.49 -0.85 6.09
CA GLU A 45 -3.27 0.32 6.96
C GLU A 45 -2.53 1.44 6.20
N SER A 46 -1.64 1.09 5.29
CA SER A 46 -0.97 2.04 4.41
C SER A 46 -1.96 2.76 3.48
N ILE A 47 -2.94 2.04 2.91
CA ILE A 47 -4.04 2.62 2.13
C ILE A 47 -4.92 3.50 3.03
N ARG A 48 -5.24 3.03 4.24
CA ARG A 48 -6.09 3.74 5.21
C ARG A 48 -5.47 5.08 5.61
N ARG A 49 -4.17 5.10 5.94
CA ARG A 49 -3.43 6.31 6.32
C ARG A 49 -3.34 7.29 5.16
N TRP A 50 -3.08 6.82 3.94
CA TRP A 50 -3.14 7.66 2.75
C TRP A 50 -4.53 8.29 2.58
N TRP A 51 -5.60 7.48 2.67
CA TRP A 51 -6.96 7.96 2.53
C TRP A 51 -7.32 9.02 3.58
N ASN A 52 -6.99 8.76 4.84
CA ASN A 52 -7.31 9.66 5.94
C ASN A 52 -6.51 10.97 5.94
N THR A 53 -5.29 10.95 5.39
CA THR A 53 -4.42 12.13 5.37
C THR A 53 -4.64 12.97 4.11
N ILE A 54 -4.76 12.33 2.95
CA ILE A 54 -4.79 12.99 1.65
C ILE A 54 -6.08 12.62 0.90
N GLY A 55 -6.32 11.32 0.71
CA GLY A 55 -7.33 10.83 -0.23
C GLY A 55 -8.72 11.41 -0.02
N LYS A 56 -9.24 11.41 1.21
CA LYS A 56 -10.60 11.90 1.50
C LYS A 56 -10.80 13.40 1.24
N ASN A 57 -9.74 14.19 1.41
CA ASN A 57 -9.79 15.64 1.16
C ASN A 57 -9.61 15.95 -0.33
N THR A 58 -8.78 15.17 -1.02
CA THR A 58 -8.59 15.27 -2.47
C THR A 58 -9.84 14.81 -3.24
N TYR A 59 -10.54 13.78 -2.73
CA TYR A 59 -11.68 13.15 -3.38
C TYR A 59 -12.93 13.12 -2.45
N PRO A 60 -13.50 14.28 -2.08
CA PRO A 60 -14.54 14.38 -1.05
C PRO A 60 -15.87 13.72 -1.43
N HIS A 61 -16.10 13.48 -2.72
CA HIS A 61 -17.32 12.85 -3.24
C HIS A 61 -17.09 11.44 -3.76
N ALA A 62 -15.92 10.85 -3.51
CA ALA A 62 -15.65 9.49 -3.95
C ALA A 62 -16.58 8.52 -3.21
N THR A 63 -17.24 7.66 -3.98
CA THR A 63 -18.00 6.51 -3.49
C THR A 63 -17.25 5.20 -3.75
N THR A 64 -16.21 5.24 -4.58
CA THR A 64 -15.43 4.08 -4.99
C THR A 64 -13.94 4.43 -5.01
N LEU A 65 -13.11 3.56 -4.43
CA LEU A 65 -11.65 3.61 -4.56
C LEU A 65 -11.18 2.44 -5.40
N THR A 66 -10.46 2.71 -6.49
CA THR A 66 -9.85 1.66 -7.31
C THR A 66 -8.39 1.47 -6.90
N VAL A 67 -8.05 0.26 -6.47
CA VAL A 67 -6.71 -0.13 -6.04
C VAL A 67 -6.12 -1.05 -7.11
N THR A 68 -5.07 -0.57 -7.77
CA THR A 68 -4.25 -1.42 -8.64
C THR A 68 -3.05 -1.92 -7.86
N ALA A 69 -2.96 -3.23 -7.68
CA ALA A 69 -1.90 -3.87 -6.89
C ALA A 69 -1.20 -4.96 -7.71
N ASP A 70 0.05 -5.25 -7.38
CA ASP A 70 0.64 -6.51 -7.79
C ASP A 70 -0.01 -7.68 -7.03
N SER A 71 0.32 -8.92 -7.40
CA SER A 71 -0.32 -10.12 -6.84
C SER A 71 0.51 -10.79 -5.72
N GLY A 72 1.49 -10.08 -5.16
CA GLY A 72 2.54 -10.61 -4.28
C GLY A 72 2.26 -10.47 -2.78
N GLY A 73 3.02 -11.19 -1.97
CA GLY A 73 3.15 -10.96 -0.51
C GLY A 73 1.85 -10.57 0.23
N SER A 74 1.89 -9.38 0.84
CA SER A 74 0.86 -8.84 1.72
C SER A 74 -0.46 -8.46 1.02
N ASN A 75 -0.44 -8.13 -0.27
CA ASN A 75 -1.65 -7.74 -1.01
C ASN A 75 -2.16 -8.84 -1.95
N SER A 76 -1.68 -10.07 -1.83
CA SER A 76 -2.06 -11.16 -2.74
C SER A 76 -3.58 -11.37 -2.84
N PRO A 77 -4.15 -11.57 -4.05
CA PRO A 77 -5.60 -11.80 -4.20
C PRO A 77 -6.10 -13.07 -3.51
N ARG A 78 -5.19 -14.01 -3.20
CA ARG A 78 -5.48 -15.25 -2.47
C ARG A 78 -5.43 -15.08 -0.95
N ALA A 79 -4.86 -13.97 -0.45
CA ALA A 79 -4.72 -13.75 0.98
C ALA A 79 -6.07 -13.39 1.61
N ARG A 80 -6.56 -14.25 2.51
CA ARG A 80 -7.83 -14.01 3.23
C ARG A 80 -7.74 -12.77 4.11
N LEU A 81 -6.60 -12.57 4.76
CA LEU A 81 -6.36 -11.41 5.62
C LEU A 81 -6.41 -10.10 4.84
N TRP A 82 -5.89 -10.08 3.61
CA TRP A 82 -5.99 -8.92 2.71
C TRP A 82 -7.44 -8.53 2.44
N LYS A 83 -8.27 -9.48 1.98
CA LYS A 83 -9.69 -9.21 1.74
C LYS A 83 -10.44 -8.82 3.02
N TYR A 84 -10.09 -9.44 4.15
CA TYR A 84 -10.70 -9.15 5.44
C TYR A 84 -10.40 -7.71 5.91
N GLU A 85 -9.15 -7.27 5.83
CA GLU A 85 -8.77 -5.91 6.23
C GLU A 85 -9.31 -4.87 5.25
N LEU A 86 -9.35 -5.18 3.94
CA LEU A 86 -10.04 -4.34 2.96
C LEU A 86 -11.54 -4.21 3.27
N GLN A 87 -12.21 -5.28 3.73
CA GLN A 87 -13.60 -5.18 4.17
C GLN A 87 -13.77 -4.26 5.37
N ARG A 88 -12.85 -4.30 6.33
CA ARG A 88 -12.87 -3.37 7.48
C ARG A 88 -12.71 -1.93 7.00
N PHE A 89 -11.74 -1.69 6.11
CA PHE A 89 -11.54 -0.37 5.51
C PHE A 89 -12.74 0.13 4.72
N ALA A 90 -13.37 -0.74 3.92
CA ALA A 90 -14.60 -0.40 3.20
C ALA A 90 -15.73 -0.01 4.17
N ASN A 91 -15.92 -0.76 5.25
CA ASN A 91 -16.94 -0.44 6.26
C ASN A 91 -16.68 0.89 6.95
N GLU A 92 -15.42 1.18 7.30
CA GLU A 92 -15.04 2.43 7.98
C GLU A 92 -15.22 3.67 7.11
N THR A 93 -14.95 3.54 5.81
CA THR A 93 -15.00 4.68 4.88
C THR A 93 -16.32 4.83 4.13
N GLY A 94 -17.13 3.76 4.09
CA GLY A 94 -18.30 3.68 3.22
C GLY A 94 -17.96 3.56 1.73
N LEU A 95 -16.68 3.37 1.37
CA LEU A 95 -16.25 3.24 -0.03
C LEU A 95 -16.42 1.81 -0.52
N THR A 96 -16.87 1.67 -1.77
CA THR A 96 -16.64 0.44 -2.54
C THR A 96 -15.18 0.39 -2.97
N LEU A 97 -14.49 -0.70 -2.66
CA LEU A 97 -13.09 -0.91 -3.06
C LEU A 97 -13.05 -1.81 -4.28
N ARG A 98 -12.58 -1.28 -5.43
CA ARG A 98 -12.35 -2.07 -6.64
C ARG A 98 -10.89 -2.47 -6.70
N VAL A 99 -10.59 -3.73 -6.45
CA VAL A 99 -9.21 -4.24 -6.49
C VAL A 99 -8.94 -4.85 -7.85
N ARG A 100 -7.85 -4.42 -8.48
CA ARG A 100 -7.37 -4.92 -9.77
C ARG A 100 -5.93 -5.35 -9.63
N HIS A 101 -5.68 -6.61 -9.87
CA HIS A 101 -4.35 -7.17 -9.73
C HIS A 101 -3.64 -7.28 -11.08
N PHE A 102 -2.38 -6.89 -11.11
CA PHE A 102 -1.49 -7.20 -12.21
C PHE A 102 -1.23 -8.73 -12.23
N PRO A 103 -1.22 -9.38 -13.41
CA PRO A 103 -0.86 -10.79 -13.53
C PRO A 103 0.50 -11.11 -12.88
N PRO A 104 0.72 -12.34 -12.39
CA PRO A 104 2.02 -12.75 -11.86
C PRO A 104 3.17 -12.44 -12.83
N GLY A 105 4.30 -11.91 -12.32
CA GLY A 105 5.47 -11.54 -13.13
C GLY A 105 5.32 -10.23 -13.93
N THR A 106 4.24 -9.47 -13.72
CA THR A 106 3.98 -8.22 -14.46
C THR A 106 4.06 -6.97 -13.58
N SER A 107 4.64 -7.05 -12.38
CA SER A 107 4.81 -5.90 -11.45
C SER A 107 5.55 -4.73 -12.10
N LYS A 108 6.45 -4.99 -13.06
CA LYS A 108 7.11 -3.95 -13.88
C LYS A 108 6.14 -3.05 -14.66
N TRP A 109 4.88 -3.41 -14.80
CA TRP A 109 3.88 -2.55 -15.45
C TRP A 109 3.09 -1.70 -14.45
N ASN A 110 3.28 -1.94 -13.15
CA ASN A 110 2.73 -1.10 -12.12
C ASN A 110 3.43 0.27 -12.16
N LYS A 111 2.64 1.34 -12.33
CA LYS A 111 3.17 2.70 -12.48
C LYS A 111 3.95 3.16 -11.26
N ILE A 112 3.62 2.66 -10.06
CA ILE A 112 4.31 3.05 -8.83
C ILE A 112 5.80 2.70 -8.86
N GLU A 113 6.19 1.59 -9.49
CA GLU A 113 7.58 1.18 -9.60
C GLU A 113 8.42 2.23 -10.34
N HIS A 114 7.88 2.73 -11.45
CA HIS A 114 8.60 3.65 -12.33
C HIS A 114 8.42 5.12 -11.96
N ARG A 115 7.28 5.47 -11.36
CA ARG A 115 6.91 6.86 -11.07
C ARG A 115 7.14 7.27 -9.62
N LEU A 116 7.34 6.33 -8.71
CA LEU A 116 7.59 6.61 -7.31
C LEU A 116 8.88 5.92 -6.83
N PHE A 117 8.90 4.59 -6.80
CA PHE A 117 10.02 3.84 -6.20
C PHE A 117 11.35 4.03 -6.94
N SER A 118 11.34 4.14 -8.27
CA SER A 118 12.55 4.46 -9.05
C SER A 118 13.17 5.80 -8.66
N PHE A 119 12.35 6.83 -8.39
CA PHE A 119 12.86 8.15 -8.00
C PHE A 119 13.30 8.21 -6.55
N ILE A 120 12.59 7.54 -5.64
CA ILE A 120 13.05 7.34 -4.25
C ILE A 120 14.41 6.64 -4.29
N SER A 121 14.52 5.62 -5.15
CA SER A 121 15.73 4.83 -5.34
C SER A 121 16.93 5.64 -5.85
N GLN A 122 16.68 6.67 -6.64
CA GLN A 122 17.71 7.59 -7.12
C GLN A 122 18.10 8.59 -6.03
N ASN A 123 17.12 9.10 -5.27
CA ASN A 123 17.34 10.16 -4.30
C ASN A 123 18.20 9.73 -3.09
N TRP A 124 18.07 8.49 -2.62
CA TRP A 124 18.86 8.00 -1.48
C TRP A 124 20.23 7.42 -1.86
N ARG A 125 20.58 7.35 -3.16
CA ARG A 125 21.76 6.61 -3.61
C ARG A 125 23.00 7.29 -3.04
N GLY A 126 23.81 6.53 -2.30
CA GLY A 126 25.02 7.03 -1.64
C GLY A 126 24.76 7.89 -0.39
N LYS A 127 23.53 7.88 0.16
CA LYS A 127 23.19 8.60 1.41
C LYS A 127 23.07 7.61 2.57
N PRO A 128 23.68 7.88 3.73
CA PRO A 128 23.66 6.96 4.85
C PRO A 128 22.28 6.97 5.54
N LEU A 129 21.64 5.81 5.63
CA LEU A 129 20.32 5.63 6.25
C LEU A 129 20.48 5.40 7.77
N ILE A 130 20.79 6.46 8.50
CA ILE A 130 21.22 6.39 9.92
C ILE A 130 20.08 6.54 10.94
N SER A 131 18.89 6.99 10.51
CA SER A 131 17.71 7.09 11.38
C SER A 131 16.40 7.06 10.59
N HIS A 132 15.29 6.71 11.26
CA HIS A 132 13.95 6.80 10.65
C HIS A 132 13.65 8.20 10.15
N ALA A 133 14.04 9.23 10.91
CA ALA A 133 13.86 10.62 10.50
C ALA A 133 14.63 10.95 9.21
N VAL A 134 15.86 10.45 9.07
CA VAL A 134 16.65 10.60 7.83
C VAL A 134 15.96 9.90 6.66
N ILE A 135 15.50 8.66 6.85
CA ILE A 135 14.79 7.90 5.80
C ILE A 135 13.52 8.65 5.35
N ILE A 136 12.70 9.11 6.30
CA ILE A 136 11.49 9.88 6.04
C ILE A 136 11.81 11.15 5.25
N ASN A 137 12.79 11.93 5.71
CA ASN A 137 13.20 13.17 5.05
C ASN A 137 13.72 12.92 3.63
N LEU A 138 14.49 11.84 3.42
CA LEU A 138 14.97 11.47 2.09
C LEU A 138 13.84 11.05 1.16
N ILE A 139 12.90 10.23 1.64
CA ILE A 139 11.74 9.84 0.84
C ILE A 139 10.89 11.06 0.50
N ALA A 140 10.56 11.90 1.49
CA ALA A 140 9.74 13.09 1.31
C ALA A 140 10.39 14.16 0.41
N ALA A 141 11.72 14.24 0.39
CA ALA A 141 12.46 15.12 -0.51
C ALA A 141 12.46 14.66 -1.98
N THR A 142 11.88 13.50 -2.29
CA THR A 142 11.83 12.97 -3.66
C THR A 142 10.89 13.82 -4.52
N THR A 143 11.43 14.43 -5.57
CA THR A 143 10.67 15.19 -6.54
C THR A 143 11.19 14.95 -7.96
N THR A 144 10.41 15.34 -8.97
CA THR A 144 10.79 15.23 -10.38
C THR A 144 10.46 16.52 -11.13
N THR A 145 11.04 16.70 -12.31
CA THR A 145 10.70 17.81 -13.22
C THR A 145 9.22 17.84 -13.60
N LYS A 146 8.53 16.69 -13.51
CA LYS A 146 7.08 16.56 -13.73
C LYS A 146 6.25 16.84 -12.47
N GLY A 147 6.86 17.36 -11.42
CA GLY A 147 6.16 17.80 -10.20
C GLY A 147 5.75 16.67 -9.25
N LEU A 148 6.44 15.52 -9.27
CA LEU A 148 6.21 14.47 -8.26
C LEU A 148 6.36 15.05 -6.86
N LYS A 149 5.37 14.82 -6.01
CA LYS A 149 5.44 15.08 -4.56
C LYS A 149 5.31 13.77 -3.81
N VAL A 150 6.12 13.59 -2.77
CA VAL A 150 6.09 12.38 -1.95
C VAL A 150 5.94 12.78 -0.49
N ASP A 151 4.96 12.19 0.18
CA ASP A 151 4.82 12.26 1.62
C ASP A 151 5.26 10.92 2.23
N CYS A 152 5.88 10.96 3.40
CA CYS A 152 6.33 9.77 4.11
C CYS A 152 6.03 9.89 5.60
N VAL A 153 5.44 8.85 6.19
CA VAL A 153 5.08 8.83 7.60
C VAL A 153 5.53 7.52 8.24
N LEU A 154 6.03 7.60 9.47
CA LEU A 154 6.40 6.43 10.27
C LEU A 154 5.16 5.70 10.79
N ASP A 155 5.18 4.37 10.66
CA ASP A 155 4.21 3.48 11.28
C ASP A 155 4.88 2.60 12.33
N THR A 156 4.57 2.89 13.59
CA THR A 156 5.06 2.16 14.75
C THR A 156 4.10 1.08 15.24
N ASN A 157 3.01 0.82 14.50
CA ASN A 157 2.07 -0.25 14.81
C ASN A 157 2.74 -1.62 14.72
N LYS A 158 2.13 -2.61 15.38
CA LYS A 158 2.58 -4.01 15.34
C LYS A 158 1.74 -4.82 14.38
N TYR A 159 2.42 -5.64 13.58
CA TYR A 159 1.86 -6.44 12.50
C TYR A 159 2.36 -7.88 12.63
N PRO A 160 1.84 -8.67 13.59
CA PRO A 160 2.29 -10.02 13.83
C PRO A 160 2.03 -10.92 12.61
N VAL A 161 3.05 -11.67 12.21
CA VAL A 161 2.95 -12.64 11.12
C VAL A 161 2.06 -13.84 11.50
N GLY A 162 1.47 -14.48 10.49
CA GLY A 162 0.75 -15.74 10.67
C GLY A 162 -0.67 -15.62 11.20
N ARG A 163 -1.25 -14.41 11.31
CA ARG A 163 -2.67 -14.26 11.63
C ARG A 163 -3.54 -14.95 10.58
N LYS A 164 -4.39 -15.88 11.04
CA LYS A 164 -5.32 -16.64 10.20
C LYS A 164 -6.72 -16.06 10.32
N ILE A 165 -7.42 -15.97 9.20
CA ILE A 165 -8.83 -15.62 9.16
C ILE A 165 -9.67 -16.91 9.14
N SER A 166 -10.62 -16.98 10.06
CA SER A 166 -11.55 -18.11 10.17
C SER A 166 -12.45 -18.20 8.93
N ASN A 167 -13.02 -19.38 8.68
CA ASN A 167 -14.02 -19.53 7.61
C ASN A 167 -15.24 -18.65 7.83
N ASN A 168 -15.68 -18.52 9.08
CA ASN A 168 -16.80 -17.68 9.44
C ASN A 168 -16.55 -16.21 9.08
N ASP A 169 -15.38 -15.67 9.41
CA ASP A 169 -15.06 -14.26 9.15
C ASP A 169 -14.84 -13.98 7.67
N TYR A 170 -14.21 -14.91 6.96
CA TYR A 170 -14.02 -14.77 5.52
C TYR A 170 -15.33 -14.81 4.75
N ASN A 171 -16.26 -15.69 5.13
CA ASN A 171 -17.56 -15.80 4.47
C ASN A 171 -18.44 -14.56 4.70
N LYS A 172 -18.12 -13.73 5.70
CA LYS A 172 -18.79 -12.45 5.97
C LYS A 172 -18.24 -11.29 5.13
N ILE A 173 -17.22 -11.52 4.30
CA ILE A 173 -16.67 -10.50 3.40
C ILE A 173 -17.66 -10.33 2.23
N ASN A 174 -18.12 -9.11 2.04
CA ASN A 174 -19.03 -8.70 0.98
C ASN A 174 -18.23 -8.35 -0.30
N PHE A 175 -17.61 -9.37 -0.91
CA PHE A 175 -16.89 -9.20 -2.17
C PHE A 175 -17.60 -9.86 -3.34
N THR A 176 -17.48 -9.23 -4.51
CA THR A 176 -18.00 -9.72 -5.78
C THR A 176 -16.84 -9.87 -6.76
N PRO A 177 -16.54 -11.09 -7.25
CA PRO A 177 -15.59 -11.31 -8.33
C PRO A 177 -15.98 -10.53 -9.59
N GLU A 178 -14.99 -10.00 -10.31
CA GLU A 178 -15.24 -9.39 -11.63
C GLU A 178 -15.44 -10.46 -12.71
N ALA A 179 -16.11 -10.08 -13.81
CA ALA A 179 -16.31 -10.98 -14.95
C ALA A 179 -14.98 -11.41 -15.62
N PHE A 180 -13.98 -10.53 -15.62
CA PHE A 180 -12.66 -10.79 -16.18
C PHE A 180 -11.65 -11.05 -15.06
N HIS A 181 -11.13 -12.28 -15.01
CA HIS A 181 -10.22 -12.77 -13.96
C HIS A 181 -10.74 -12.50 -12.54
N GLY A 182 -11.96 -12.95 -12.23
CA GLY A 182 -12.60 -12.76 -10.91
C GLY A 182 -11.86 -13.43 -9.74
N ASP A 183 -10.94 -14.35 -10.03
CA ASP A 183 -10.01 -14.93 -9.08
C ASP A 183 -8.97 -13.93 -8.58
N TRP A 184 -8.65 -12.92 -9.39
CA TRP A 184 -7.70 -11.85 -9.06
C TRP A 184 -8.41 -10.51 -8.83
N ASN A 185 -9.41 -10.20 -9.64
CA ASN A 185 -10.10 -8.92 -9.67
C ASN A 185 -11.45 -9.03 -8.98
N TYR A 186 -11.73 -8.11 -8.06
CA TYR A 186 -12.96 -8.14 -7.30
C TYR A 186 -13.31 -6.75 -6.78
N SER A 187 -14.56 -6.58 -6.39
CA SER A 187 -15.04 -5.41 -5.66
C SER A 187 -15.41 -5.82 -4.24
N ILE A 188 -15.02 -5.04 -3.24
CA ILE A 188 -15.47 -5.17 -1.85
C ILE A 188 -16.42 -4.02 -1.57
N ASN A 189 -17.65 -4.34 -1.19
CA ASN A 189 -18.65 -3.35 -0.86
C ASN A 189 -18.71 -3.14 0.66
N PRO A 190 -18.93 -1.90 1.13
CA PRO A 190 -19.18 -1.66 2.54
C PRO A 190 -20.42 -2.45 2.96
N ARG A 191 -20.37 -3.05 4.14
CA ARG A 191 -21.56 -3.62 4.77
C ARG A 191 -22.30 -2.47 5.43
N ARG A 192 -23.57 -2.27 5.07
CA ARG A 192 -24.44 -1.33 5.79
C ARG A 192 -24.52 -1.82 7.24
N SER A 193 -24.16 -0.96 8.17
CA SER A 193 -24.47 -1.09 9.60
C SER A 193 -25.97 -1.02 9.82
#